data_AF-A0A524FR41-F1
#
_entry.id   AF-A0A524FR41-F1
#
_cell.length_a   1.000
_cell.length_b   1.000
_cell.length_c   1.000
_cell.angle_alpha   90.00
_cell.angle_beta   90.00
_cell.angle_gamma   90.00
#
_symmetry.space_group_name_H-M   'P 1'
#
loop_
_entity.id
_entity.type
_entity.pdbx_description
1 polymer ?
#
loop_
_entity_poly.entity_id
_entity_poly.type
_entity_poly.pdbx_seq_one_letter_code
_entity_poly.pdbx_strand_id
1 'polypeptide(L)'
;MKITNNLLTQVYSSHRYQSLKPGFASISLKNNKVVSFFSGVGEDFISVENYVIALLLRRDEKPHKYREVLKKIAAELLDKIPDGSYMKALPDLYKELAKV
;
A
#
# COMPACT_ATOMS: atom_id res chain seq x y z
N MET A 1 -13.82 11.65 -3.23
CA MET A 1 -12.77 12.19 -2.34
C MET A 1 -11.58 12.58 -3.21
N LYS A 2 -11.02 13.79 -3.07
CA LYS A 2 -9.80 14.17 -3.80
C LYS A 2 -8.59 13.73 -2.97
N ILE A 3 -7.64 13.00 -3.58
CA ILE A 3 -6.35 12.71 -2.93
C ILE A 3 -5.60 14.05 -2.81
N THR A 4 -5.27 14.47 -1.60
CA THR A 4 -4.57 15.74 -1.33
C THR A 4 -3.11 15.48 -0.99
N ASN A 5 -2.25 16.48 -1.17
CA ASN A 5 -0.84 16.38 -0.77
C ASN A 5 -0.71 16.06 0.73
N ASN A 6 -1.59 16.63 1.58
CA ASN A 6 -1.60 16.31 3.00
C ASN A 6 -1.89 14.82 3.27
N LEU A 7 -2.81 14.20 2.54
CA LEU A 7 -3.07 12.76 2.64
C LEU A 7 -1.84 11.94 2.26
N LEU A 8 -1.18 12.29 1.14
CA LEU A 8 0.04 11.62 0.70
C LEU A 8 1.16 11.76 1.73
N THR A 9 1.34 12.96 2.29
CA THR A 9 2.33 13.22 3.35
C THR A 9 2.05 12.38 4.58
N GLN A 10 0.80 12.23 5.00
CA GLN A 10 0.44 11.42 6.17
C GLN A 10 0.70 9.93 5.93
N VAL A 11 0.34 9.40 4.77
CA VAL A 11 0.64 8.01 4.36
C VAL A 11 2.15 7.77 4.33
N TYR A 12 2.92 8.68 3.76
CA TYR A 12 4.37 8.54 3.70
C TYR A 12 5.01 8.59 5.09
N SER A 13 4.53 9.52 5.93
CA SER A 13 5.02 9.72 7.30
C SER A 13 4.76 8.50 8.16
N SER A 14 3.62 7.78 8.00
CA SER A 14 3.34 6.61 8.83
C SER A 14 4.36 5.48 8.68
N HIS A 15 5.00 5.38 7.51
CA HIS A 15 6.07 4.40 7.28
C HIS A 15 7.41 4.92 7.78
N ARG A 16 7.78 6.15 7.37
CA ARG A 16 9.10 6.72 7.69
C ARG A 16 9.36 6.99 9.17
N TYR A 17 8.34 7.33 9.95
CA TYR A 17 8.52 7.48 11.40
C TYR A 17 8.70 6.14 12.13
N GLN A 18 8.32 5.02 11.51
CA GLN A 18 8.31 3.71 12.16
C GLN A 18 9.50 2.83 11.77
N SER A 19 9.93 2.83 10.50
CA SER A 19 11.09 2.05 10.02
C SER A 19 11.46 2.41 8.57
N LEU A 20 12.73 2.17 8.19
CA LEU A 20 13.14 2.15 6.78
C LEU A 20 12.86 0.79 6.11
N LYS A 21 12.46 -0.23 6.90
CA LYS A 21 12.17 -1.58 6.41
C LYS A 21 10.80 -1.66 5.74
N PRO A 22 10.56 -2.67 4.89
CA PRO A 22 9.28 -2.87 4.24
C PRO A 22 8.22 -3.20 5.27
N GLY A 23 7.00 -2.67 5.11
CA GLY A 23 6.01 -2.79 6.17
C GLY A 23 4.61 -2.36 5.81
N PHE A 24 3.66 -2.90 6.58
CA PHE A 24 2.25 -2.53 6.53
C PHE A 24 1.95 -1.43 7.55
N ALA A 25 1.25 -0.38 7.13
CA ALA A 25 0.73 0.66 8.01
C ALA A 25 -0.78 0.88 7.75
N SER A 26 -1.48 1.31 8.79
CA SER A 26 -2.89 1.68 8.74
C SER A 26 -3.07 3.05 9.39
N ILE A 27 -3.73 3.97 8.70
CA ILE A 27 -4.04 5.31 9.17
C ILE A 27 -5.54 5.55 9.08
N SER A 28 -6.10 6.15 10.12
CA SER A 28 -7.46 6.68 10.08
C SER A 28 -7.43 8.15 9.68
N LEU A 29 -8.17 8.52 8.63
CA LEU A 29 -8.18 9.84 8.01
C LEU A 29 -9.61 10.37 7.95
N LYS A 30 -9.99 11.18 8.94
CA LYS A 30 -11.35 11.69 9.13
C LYS A 30 -12.39 10.55 9.09
N ASN A 31 -13.04 10.35 7.94
CA ASN A 31 -14.11 9.37 7.75
C ASN A 31 -13.66 8.09 7.02
N ASN A 32 -12.43 8.05 6.50
CA ASN A 32 -11.90 6.93 5.73
C ASN A 32 -10.71 6.31 6.46
N LYS A 33 -10.41 5.07 6.12
CA LYS A 33 -9.21 4.38 6.59
C LYS A 33 -8.32 4.14 5.38
N VAL A 34 -7.02 4.31 5.54
CA VAL A 34 -6.04 3.97 4.52
C VAL A 34 -5.14 2.90 5.09
N VAL A 35 -5.00 1.81 4.33
CA VAL A 35 -3.97 0.80 4.57
C VAL A 35 -2.93 0.92 3.48
N SER A 36 -1.68 0.68 3.82
CA SER A 36 -0.59 0.84 2.87
C SER A 36 0.56 -0.10 3.16
N PHE A 37 1.27 -0.46 2.10
CA PHE A 37 2.50 -1.22 2.16
C PHE A 37 3.64 -0.38 1.58
N PHE A 38 4.70 -0.24 2.36
CA PHE A 38 5.94 0.40 1.94
C PHE A 38 6.97 -0.65 1.54
N SER A 39 7.64 -0.42 0.42
CA SER A 39 8.60 -1.39 -0.12
C SER A 39 9.96 -1.37 0.59
N GLY A 40 10.24 -0.38 1.44
CA GLY A 40 11.53 -0.25 2.12
C GLY A 40 12.52 0.65 1.37
N VAL A 41 13.61 1.02 2.06
CA VAL A 41 14.70 1.88 1.57
C VAL A 41 16.06 1.32 2.03
N GLY A 42 17.11 1.50 1.24
CA GLY A 42 18.46 1.04 1.52
C GLY A 42 18.69 -0.42 1.12
N GLU A 43 19.30 -1.21 2.00
CA GLU A 43 19.60 -2.63 1.74
C GLU A 43 18.39 -3.55 1.98
N ASP A 44 17.38 -3.07 2.72
CA ASP A 44 16.19 -3.83 3.12
C ASP A 44 14.94 -3.36 2.34
N PHE A 45 14.86 -3.64 1.04
CA PHE A 45 13.66 -3.37 0.24
C PHE A 45 13.11 -4.61 -0.48
N ILE A 46 11.82 -4.56 -0.85
CA ILE A 46 11.13 -5.57 -1.65
C ILE A 46 10.96 -5.05 -3.07
N SER A 47 11.65 -5.70 -4.01
CA SER A 47 11.55 -5.55 -5.47
C SER A 47 11.96 -4.19 -6.03
N VAL A 48 11.38 -3.10 -5.55
CA VAL A 48 11.78 -1.73 -5.89
C VAL A 48 11.83 -0.86 -4.63
N GLU A 49 12.79 0.06 -4.60
CA GLU A 49 13.04 0.89 -3.43
C GLU A 49 12.09 2.10 -3.36
N ASN A 50 11.64 2.47 -2.15
CA ASN A 50 10.93 3.71 -1.85
C ASN A 50 9.55 3.88 -2.52
N TYR A 51 8.81 2.78 -2.69
CA TYR A 51 7.43 2.79 -3.20
C TYR A 51 6.42 2.54 -2.09
N VAL A 52 5.23 3.14 -2.24
CA VAL A 52 4.09 2.90 -1.37
C VAL A 52 2.88 2.50 -2.20
N ILE A 53 2.27 1.37 -1.85
CA ILE A 53 0.98 0.94 -2.39
C ILE A 53 -0.06 1.15 -1.30
N ALA A 54 -1.08 1.97 -1.58
CA ALA A 54 -2.10 2.34 -0.61
C ALA A 54 -3.50 2.00 -1.11
N LEU A 55 -4.34 1.48 -0.21
CA LEU A 55 -5.76 1.25 -0.43
C LEU A 55 -6.56 2.20 0.44
N LEU A 56 -7.53 2.87 -0.18
CA LEU A 56 -8.55 3.62 0.52
C LEU A 56 -9.71 2.69 0.84
N LEU A 57 -9.97 2.50 2.13
CA LEU A 57 -11.04 1.67 2.63
C LEU A 57 -12.28 2.51 2.93
N ARG A 58 -13.46 1.90 2.74
CA ARG A 58 -14.72 2.42 3.26
C ARG A 58 -14.72 2.38 4.79
N ARG A 59 -15.65 3.13 5.39
CA ARG A 59 -15.71 3.33 6.84
C ARG A 59 -15.98 2.02 7.62
N ASP A 60 -16.78 1.14 7.05
CA ASP A 60 -17.20 -0.16 7.60
C ASP A 60 -16.11 -1.24 7.51
N GLU A 61 -15.12 -1.05 6.66
CA GLU A 61 -14.06 -2.03 6.43
C GLU A 61 -13.03 -2.04 7.56
N LYS A 62 -12.47 -3.23 7.82
CA LYS A 62 -11.55 -3.48 8.94
C LYS A 62 -10.10 -3.56 8.43
N PRO A 63 -9.22 -2.60 8.76
CA PRO A 63 -7.85 -2.54 8.24
C PRO A 63 -7.01 -3.80 8.41
N HIS A 64 -7.14 -4.51 9.53
CA HIS A 64 -6.33 -5.70 9.82
C HIS A 64 -6.58 -6.85 8.84
N LYS A 65 -7.78 -6.94 8.24
CA LYS A 65 -8.08 -7.95 7.22
C LYS A 65 -7.24 -7.80 5.96
N TYR A 66 -6.74 -6.58 5.71
CA TYR A 66 -5.99 -6.25 4.51
C TYR A 66 -4.49 -6.54 4.65
N ARG A 67 -3.97 -6.89 5.83
CA ARG A 67 -2.52 -7.01 6.05
C ARG A 67 -1.86 -8.02 5.10
N GLU A 68 -2.33 -9.25 5.09
CA GLU A 68 -1.70 -10.33 4.32
C GLU A 68 -1.95 -10.17 2.81
N VAL A 69 -3.19 -9.86 2.42
CA VAL A 69 -3.55 -9.66 1.01
C VAL A 69 -2.83 -8.45 0.41
N LEU A 70 -2.71 -7.33 1.14
CA LEU A 70 -2.00 -6.16 0.64
C LEU A 70 -0.50 -6.43 0.53
N LYS A 71 0.11 -7.20 1.45
CA LYS A 71 1.51 -7.59 1.34
C LYS A 71 1.76 -8.42 0.07
N LYS A 72 0.91 -9.41 -0.20
CA LYS A 72 1.00 -10.25 -1.42
C LYS A 72 0.87 -9.42 -2.68
N ILE A 73 -0.18 -8.58 -2.74
CA ILE A 73 -0.45 -7.72 -3.89
C ILE A 73 0.64 -6.68 -4.08
N ALA A 74 1.17 -6.13 -2.98
CA ALA A 74 2.26 -5.19 -3.05
C ALA A 74 3.51 -5.85 -3.64
N ALA A 75 3.95 -7.00 -3.15
CA ALA A 75 5.09 -7.72 -3.73
C ALA A 75 4.87 -7.95 -5.25
N GLU A 76 3.68 -8.41 -5.63
CA GLU A 76 3.38 -8.70 -7.03
C GLU A 76 3.38 -7.44 -7.93
N LEU A 77 2.87 -6.32 -7.44
CA LEU A 77 2.89 -5.05 -8.19
C LEU A 77 4.30 -4.46 -8.25
N LEU A 78 5.03 -4.50 -7.13
CA LEU A 78 6.38 -3.95 -7.02
C LEU A 78 7.36 -4.67 -7.97
N ASP A 79 7.26 -5.99 -8.11
CA ASP A 79 8.04 -6.79 -9.09
C ASP A 79 7.80 -6.34 -10.55
N LYS A 80 6.62 -5.79 -10.83
CA LYS A 80 6.15 -5.41 -12.16
C LYS A 80 6.26 -3.91 -12.43
N ILE A 81 6.81 -3.13 -11.50
CA ILE A 81 7.07 -1.70 -11.70
C ILE A 81 8.19 -1.45 -12.73
N PRO A 82 9.35 -2.14 -12.67
CA PRO A 82 10.47 -1.85 -13.57
C PRO A 82 10.14 -1.99 -15.06
N ASP A 83 9.28 -2.95 -15.42
CA ASP A 83 8.89 -3.23 -16.80
C ASP A 83 7.51 -2.65 -17.19
N GLY A 84 6.86 -1.94 -16.25
CA GLY A 84 5.53 -1.36 -16.45
C GLY A 84 4.40 -2.37 -16.60
N SER A 85 4.65 -3.67 -16.39
CA SER A 85 3.66 -4.73 -16.58
C SER A 85 2.60 -4.77 -15.47
N TYR A 86 2.76 -3.99 -14.40
CA TYR A 86 1.83 -3.90 -13.28
C TYR A 86 0.40 -3.53 -13.74
N MET A 87 0.27 -2.75 -14.81
CA MET A 87 -1.02 -2.39 -15.42
C MET A 87 -1.83 -3.62 -15.87
N LYS A 88 -1.15 -4.69 -16.30
CA LYS A 88 -1.80 -5.94 -16.71
C LYS A 88 -2.23 -6.79 -15.53
N ALA A 89 -1.50 -6.72 -14.41
CA ALA A 89 -1.79 -7.47 -13.19
C ALA A 89 -2.87 -6.81 -12.31
N LEU A 90 -2.99 -5.48 -12.36
CA LEU A 90 -3.94 -4.70 -11.56
C LEU A 90 -5.39 -5.24 -11.58
N PRO A 91 -5.99 -5.60 -12.73
CA PRO A 91 -7.37 -6.09 -12.76
C PRO A 91 -7.59 -7.36 -11.93
N ASP A 92 -6.67 -8.32 -12.00
CA ASP A 92 -6.82 -9.58 -11.27
C ASP A 92 -6.50 -9.41 -9.78
N LEU A 93 -5.51 -8.58 -9.45
CA LEU A 93 -5.21 -8.21 -8.07
C LEU A 93 -6.36 -7.46 -7.41
N TYR A 94 -7.08 -6.62 -8.17
CA TYR A 94 -8.29 -5.98 -7.69
C TYR A 94 -9.40 -6.99 -7.38
N LYS A 95 -9.57 -8.03 -8.21
CA LYS A 95 -10.51 -9.14 -7.92
C LYS A 95 -10.10 -9.92 -6.67
N GLU A 96 -8.81 -10.08 -6.39
CA GLU A 96 -8.35 -10.67 -5.13
C GLU A 96 -8.70 -9.78 -3.93
N LEU A 97 -8.49 -8.46 -4.03
CA LEU A 97 -8.86 -7.50 -2.98
C LEU A 97 -10.35 -7.49 -2.68
N ALA A 98 -11.18 -7.62 -3.70
CA ALA A 98 -12.64 -7.58 -3.55
C ALA A 98 -13.22 -8.75 -2.75
N LYS A 99 -12.41 -9.77 -2.40
CA LYS A 99 -12.84 -10.96 -1.63
C LYS A 99 -12.68 -10.79 -0.10
N VAL A 100 -12.15 -9.66 0.37
CA VAL A 100 -11.76 -9.39 1.78
C VAL A 100 -12.92 -8.84 2.62
#